data_AF-A0A7D5QEV2-F1
#
_entry.id   AF-A0A7D5QEV2-F1
#
_cell.length_a   1.000
_cell.length_b   1.000
_cell.length_c   1.000
_cell.angle_alpha   90.00
_cell.angle_beta   90.00
_cell.angle_gamma   90.00
#
_symmetry.space_group_name_H-M   'P 1'
#
loop_
_entity.id
_entity.type
_entity.pdbx_description
1 polymer ?
#
loop_
_entity_poly.entity_id
_entity_poly.type
_entity_poly.pdbx_seq_one_letter_code
_entity_poly.pdbx_strand_id
1 'polypeptide(L)' 'MEIDAEMRRKIAVSVGAVGVFIALVVTVGSQYTTDHHLTEPGGYALVGIVALFVVLMALVGLFLDRS' A
#
# COMPACT_ATOMS: atom_id res chain seq x y z
N MET A 1 -22.45 -18.10 -0.44
CA MET A 1 -22.47 -16.68 -0.05
C MET A 1 -22.53 -15.85 -1.31
N GLU A 2 -23.67 -15.22 -1.54
CA GLU A 2 -23.89 -14.23 -2.59
C GLU A 2 -23.18 -12.96 -2.12
N ILE A 3 -21.87 -12.86 -2.38
CA ILE A 3 -21.19 -11.60 -2.10
C ILE A 3 -21.75 -10.61 -3.11
N ASP A 4 -22.51 -9.64 -2.63
CA ASP A 4 -22.97 -8.51 -3.42
C ASP A 4 -21.81 -7.93 -4.23
N ALA A 5 -22.05 -7.62 -5.50
CA ALA A 5 -21.01 -7.15 -6.42
C ALA A 5 -20.26 -5.92 -5.86
N GLU A 6 -20.97 -5.10 -5.08
CA GLU A 6 -20.43 -3.94 -4.38
C GLU A 6 -19.47 -4.32 -3.24
N MET A 7 -19.83 -5.32 -2.42
CA MET A 7 -18.97 -5.84 -1.35
C MET A 7 -17.69 -6.47 -1.92
N ARG A 8 -17.82 -7.20 -3.04
CA ARG A 8 -16.68 -7.73 -3.81
C ARG A 8 -15.74 -6.62 -4.27
N ARG A 9 -16.28 -5.50 -4.79
CA ARG A 9 -15.48 -4.36 -5.24
C ARG A 9 -14.72 -3.71 -4.07
N LYS A 10 -15.39 -3.48 -2.93
CA LYS A 10 -14.76 -2.92 -1.72
C LYS A 10 -13.59 -3.77 -1.23
N ILE A 11 -13.77 -5.10 -1.17
CA ILE A 11 -12.70 -6.02 -0.78
C ILE A 11 -11.56 -6.00 -1.80
N ALA A 12 -11.87 -6.09 -3.10
CA ALA A 12 -10.86 -6.10 -4.16
C ALA A 12 -10.00 -4.84 -4.17
N VAL A 13 -10.59 -3.66 -3.97
CA VAL A 13 -9.87 -2.39 -3.92
C VAL A 13 -8.95 -2.34 -2.69
N SER A 14 -9.45 -2.72 -1.51
CA SER A 14 -8.64 -2.73 -0.28
C SER A 14 -7.48 -3.73 -0.37
N VAL A 15 -7.72 -4.93 -0.91
CA VAL A 15 -6.67 -5.94 -1.14
C VAL A 15 -5.65 -5.41 -2.15
N GLY A 16 -6.10 -4.74 -3.22
CA GLY A 16 -5.23 -4.10 -4.20
C GLY A 16 -4.33 -3.03 -3.57
N ALA A 17 -4.90 -2.17 -2.73
CA ALA A 17 -4.16 -1.13 -2.01
C ALA A 17 -3.04 -1.71 -1.12
N VAL A 18 -3.36 -2.77 -0.37
CA VAL A 18 -2.36 -3.49 0.45
C VAL A 18 -1.31 -4.16 -0.44
N GLY A 19 -1.70 -4.77 -1.55
CA GLY A 19 -0.77 -5.37 -2.51
C GLY A 19 0.24 -4.37 -3.06
N VAL A 20 -0.22 -3.17 -3.44
CA VAL A 20 0.66 -2.08 -3.89
C VAL A 20 1.64 -1.67 -2.79
N PHE A 21 1.17 -1.52 -1.55
CA PHE A 21 2.03 -1.19 -0.42
C PHE A 21 3.13 -2.22 -0.21
N ILE A 22 2.79 -3.51 -0.21
CA ILE A 22 3.77 -4.60 -0.06
C ILE A 22 4.78 -4.55 -1.20
N ALA A 23 4.36 -4.37 -2.45
CA ALA A 23 5.25 -4.31 -3.61
C ALA A 23 6.26 -3.15 -3.49
N LEU A 24 5.83 -1.99 -3.01
CA LEU A 24 6.70 -0.83 -2.78
C LEU A 24 7.72 -1.12 -1.67
N VAL A 25 7.29 -1.69 -0.55
CA VAL A 25 8.17 -2.06 0.57
C VAL A 25 9.22 -3.08 0.12
N VAL A 26 8.83 -4.11 -0.63
CA VAL A 26 9.76 -5.13 -1.17
C VAL A 26 10.77 -4.49 -2.12
N THR A 27 10.32 -3.56 -2.96
CA THR A 27 11.20 -2.85 -3.91
C THR A 27 12.21 -1.97 -3.18
N VAL A 28 11.79 -1.22 -2.16
CA VAL A 28 12.73 -0.41 -1.36
C VAL A 28 13.66 -1.30 -0.53
N GLY A 29 13.14 -2.37 0.07
CA GLY A 29 13.94 -3.34 0.80
C GLY A 29 15.02 -3.98 -0.08
N SER A 30 14.73 -4.29 -1.34
CA SER A 30 15.71 -4.89 -2.25
C SER A 30 16.73 -3.89 -2.81
N GLN A 31 16.35 -2.61 -2.96
CA GLN A 31 17.23 -1.56 -3.51
C GLN A 31 18.13 -0.91 -2.46
N TYR A 32 17.65 -0.78 -1.22
CA TYR A 32 18.28 0.04 -0.18
C TYR A 32 18.83 -0.76 1.00
N THR A 33 18.88 -2.10 0.91
CA THR A 33 19.56 -2.93 1.91
C THR A 33 21.00 -3.22 1.48
N THR A 34 21.94 -3.05 2.41
CA THR A 34 23.35 -3.40 2.22
C THR A 34 23.82 -4.07 3.50
N ASP A 35 24.43 -5.25 3.40
CA ASP A 35 24.84 -6.04 4.57
C ASP A 35 23.72 -6.34 5.58
N HIS A 36 22.48 -6.48 5.12
CA HIS A 36 21.26 -6.61 5.95
C HIS A 36 20.90 -5.36 6.78
N HIS A 37 21.58 -4.25 6.55
CA HIS A 37 21.26 -2.96 7.12
C HIS A 37 20.55 -2.08 6.10
N LEU A 38 19.47 -1.43 6.53
CA LEU A 38 18.82 -0.43 5.71
C LEU A 38 19.72 0.80 5.63
N THR A 39 20.06 1.20 4.41
CA THR A 39 20.83 2.43 4.17
C THR A 39 20.02 3.66 4.59
N GLU A 40 20.70 4.77 4.91
CA GLU A 40 20.06 6.04 5.28
C GLU A 40 18.97 6.49 4.29
N PRO A 41 19.20 6.49 2.96
CA PRO A 41 18.16 6.80 1.98
C PRO A 41 16.97 5.84 2.02
N GLY A 42 17.21 4.56 2.32
CA GLY A 42 16.16 3.55 2.48
C GLY A 42 15.20 3.85 3.63
N GLY A 43 15.71 4.43 4.72
CA GLY A 43 14.89 4.88 5.85
C GLY A 43 13.89 5.96 5.43
N TYR A 44 14.36 7.00 4.73
CA TYR A 44 13.49 8.06 4.21
C TYR A 44 12.48 7.52 3.19
N ALA A 45 12.91 6.60 2.31
CA ALA A 45 12.04 5.96 1.33
C ALA A 45 10.91 5.16 1.99
N LEU A 46 11.19 4.40 3.07
CA LEU A 46 10.16 3.69 3.82
C LEU A 46 9.15 4.62 4.47
N VAL A 47 9.61 5.71 5.10
CA VAL A 47 8.71 6.73 5.69
C VAL A 47 7.80 7.33 4.61
N GLY A 48 8.36 7.64 3.43
CA GLY A 48 7.60 8.11 2.27
C GLY A 48 6.55 7.12 1.80
N ILE A 49 6.88 5.82 1.74
CA ILE A 49 5.93 4.75 1.38
C ILE A 49 4.79 4.64 2.40
N VAL A 50 5.09 4.74 3.69
CA VAL A 50 4.06 4.72 4.75
C VAL A 50 3.13 5.93 4.61
N ALA A 51 3.68 7.13 4.41
CA ALA A 51 2.88 8.33 4.20
C ALA A 51 1.98 8.20 2.95
N LEU A 52 2.55 7.71 1.84
CA LEU A 52 1.81 7.42 0.60
C LEU A 52 0.68 6.42 0.83
N PHE A 53 0.93 5.36 1.61
CA PHE A 53 -0.08 4.35 1.92
C PHE A 53 -1.25 4.92 2.70
N VAL A 54 -0.99 5.77 3.70
CA VAL A 54 -2.05 6.45 4.45
C VAL A 54 -2.91 7.32 3.52
N VAL A 55 -2.27 8.10 2.64
CA VAL A 55 -2.98 8.91 1.65
C VAL A 55 -3.78 8.04 0.68
N LEU A 56 -3.20 6.94 0.20
CA LEU A 56 -3.87 6.01 -0.71
C LEU A 56 -5.11 5.40 -0.05
N MET A 57 -5.02 4.98 1.22
CA MET A 57 -6.16 4.43 1.96
C MET A 57 -7.24 5.50 2.22
N ALA A 58 -6.85 6.75 2.48
CA ALA A 58 -7.80 7.85 2.57
C ALA A 58 -8.53 8.09 1.24
N LEU A 59 -7.80 8.07 0.10
CA LEU A 59 -8.39 8.19 -1.24
C LEU A 59 -9.30 7.02 -1.57
N VAL A 60 -8.91 5.78 -1.22
CA VAL A 60 -9.75 4.59 -1.36
C VAL A 60 -11.04 4.74 -0.56
N GLY A 61 -10.96 5.19 0.70
CA GLY A 61 -12.13 5.43 1.54
C GLY A 61 -13.08 6.45 0.91
N LEU A 62 -12.55 7.60 0.44
CA LEU A 62 -13.33 8.63 -0.24
C LEU A 62 -13.92 8.14 -1.57
N PHE A 63 -13.21 7.31 -2.31
CA PHE A 63 -13.68 6.75 -3.58
C PHE A 63 -14.82 5.75 -3.36
N LEU A 64 -14.69 4.88 -2.34
CA LEU A 64 -15.70 3.89 -1.99
C LEU A 64 -16.96 4.51 -1.37
N ASP A 65 -16.84 5.62 -0.64
CA ASP A 65 -17.98 6.38 -0.11
C ASP A 65 -18.83 6.99 -1.24
N ARG A 66 -18.20 7.30 -2.37
CA ARG A 66 -18.84 7.93 -3.53
C ARG A 66 -19.41 6.93 -4.56
N SER A 67 -19.18 5.63 -4.39
CA SER A 67 -19.40 4.59 -5.43
C SER A 67 -20.40 3.52 -4.99
#